data_AF-A0A1H5NV45-F1
#
_entry.id   AF-A0A1H5NV45-F1
#
_cell.length_a   1.000
_cell.length_b   1.000
_cell.length_c   1.000
_cell.angle_alpha   90.00
_cell.angle_beta   90.00
_cell.angle_gamma   90.00
#
_symmetry.space_group_name_H-M   'P 1'
#
loop_
_entity.id
_entity.type
_entity.pdbx_description
1 polymer ?
#
loop_
_entity_poly.entity_id
_entity_poly.type
_entity_poly.pdbx_seq_one_letter_code
_entity_poly.pdbx_strand_id
1 'polypeptide(L)'
;MDQTTQTWVFDDLDDELDDLDYEFERDQIVEVVPPSLAHLASVGLAERTRLIDAYVRGELARVLRVAPESIDTVGRPMNSLGIGSINGLELQRRMEAALRVDVNLNRLLRANSAAELVDCLAGQLGPEDSPHKHAGRGWHHLVAHHVPSPR
;
A
#
# COMPACT_ATOMS: atom_id res chain seq x y z
N MET A 1 37.52 -14.40 -37.90
CA MET A 1 37.83 -13.65 -36.67
C MET A 1 37.27 -12.27 -36.90
N ASP A 2 36.14 -11.94 -36.25
CA ASP A 2 35.63 -10.57 -36.20
C ASP A 2 35.03 -10.35 -34.82
N GLN A 3 35.73 -9.59 -33.99
CA GLN A 3 35.20 -9.00 -32.76
C GLN A 3 35.14 -7.49 -32.99
N THR A 4 33.97 -7.00 -33.39
CA THR A 4 33.68 -5.56 -33.44
C THR A 4 33.71 -5.03 -32.02
N THR A 5 34.79 -4.31 -31.70
CA THR A 5 34.90 -3.53 -30.47
C THR A 5 34.21 -2.20 -30.73
N GLN A 6 33.01 -2.02 -30.19
CA GLN A 6 32.33 -0.73 -30.24
C GLN A 6 32.87 0.15 -29.12
N THR A 7 33.84 0.99 -29.48
CA THR A 7 34.38 2.08 -28.66
C THR A 7 33.28 3.11 -28.43
N TRP A 8 32.84 3.26 -27.20
CA TRP A 8 32.00 4.39 -26.78
C TRP A 8 32.90 5.60 -26.57
N VAL A 9 32.77 6.60 -27.44
CA VAL A 9 33.37 7.92 -27.27
C VAL A 9 32.35 8.74 -26.46
N PHE A 10 32.64 8.95 -25.18
CA PHE A 10 31.96 9.95 -24.35
C PHE A 10 32.79 11.23 -24.42
N ASP A 11 32.41 12.15 -25.27
CA ASP A 11 32.89 13.53 -25.30
C ASP A 11 31.70 14.38 -25.78
N ASP A 12 31.51 15.56 -25.20
CA ASP A 12 30.41 16.53 -25.42
C ASP A 12 29.19 16.47 -24.48
N LEU A 13 29.43 16.57 -23.16
CA LEU A 13 28.44 17.15 -22.22
C LEU A 13 29.18 18.10 -21.26
N ASP A 14 29.52 19.28 -21.77
CA ASP A 14 30.04 20.40 -20.99
C ASP A 14 28.86 21.31 -20.58
N ASP A 15 28.76 21.55 -19.28
CA ASP A 15 28.52 22.88 -18.70
C ASP A 15 27.12 23.57 -18.75
N GLU A 16 26.03 22.88 -18.42
CA GLU A 16 24.79 23.54 -17.94
C GLU A 16 24.06 22.73 -16.84
N LEU A 17 24.72 22.50 -15.71
CA LEU A 17 24.09 21.94 -14.50
C LEU A 17 24.23 22.87 -13.28
N ASP A 18 24.18 24.19 -13.48
CA ASP A 18 24.37 25.17 -12.39
C ASP A 18 23.11 25.94 -12.00
N ASP A 19 21.93 25.67 -12.59
CA ASP A 19 20.69 26.44 -12.35
C ASP A 19 19.42 25.60 -12.11
N LEU A 20 19.54 24.33 -11.73
CA LEU A 20 18.41 23.65 -11.11
C LEU A 20 18.55 23.81 -9.60
N ASP A 21 17.76 24.75 -9.06
CA ASP A 21 17.17 24.70 -7.73
C ASP A 21 16.45 23.34 -7.57
N TYR A 22 17.23 22.26 -7.50
CA TYR A 22 16.82 20.99 -6.96
C TYR A 22 16.74 21.25 -5.45
N GLU A 23 15.74 22.03 -5.05
CA GLU A 23 15.13 21.90 -3.74
C GLU A 23 14.72 20.43 -3.66
N PHE A 24 15.66 19.61 -3.19
CA PHE A 24 15.47 18.24 -2.79
C PHE A 24 14.50 18.33 -1.62
N GLU A 25 13.21 18.51 -1.96
CA GLU A 25 12.15 18.76 -1.00
C GLU A 25 12.27 17.65 0.04
N ARG A 26 12.54 18.10 1.27
CA ARG A 26 13.15 17.32 2.33
C ARG A 26 12.50 15.96 2.41
N ASP A 27 13.35 14.93 2.45
CA ASP A 27 13.03 13.55 2.79
C ASP A 27 12.35 13.54 4.17
N GLN A 28 11.05 13.85 4.21
CA GLN A 28 10.23 13.83 5.42
C GLN A 28 9.97 12.37 5.73
N ILE A 29 10.95 11.72 6.36
CA ILE A 29 10.77 10.41 6.96
C ILE A 29 9.81 10.61 8.14
N VAL A 30 8.51 10.55 7.88
CA VAL A 30 7.49 10.54 8.92
C VAL A 30 7.65 9.21 9.67
N GLU A 31 7.99 9.31 10.95
CA GLU A 31 7.97 8.15 11.84
C GLU A 31 6.51 7.79 12.15
N VAL A 32 6.00 6.81 11.40
CA VAL A 32 4.75 6.12 11.67
C VAL A 32 4.93 5.20 12.87
N VAL A 33 4.22 5.51 13.95
CA VAL A 33 4.17 4.68 15.16
C VAL A 33 3.05 3.66 15.01
N PRO A 34 3.33 2.35 15.16
CA PRO A 34 2.30 1.34 15.06
C PRO A 34 1.34 1.37 16.26
N PRO A 35 0.04 1.13 16.05
CA PRO A 35 -0.92 1.03 17.13
C PRO A 35 -0.64 -0.19 18.01
N SER A 36 -0.93 -0.11 19.31
CA SER A 36 -0.73 -1.24 20.20
C SER A 36 -1.78 -2.35 19.97
N LEU A 37 -1.32 -3.59 19.82
CA LEU A 37 -2.18 -4.75 19.56
C LEU A 37 -3.22 -4.98 20.67
N ALA A 38 -2.81 -4.82 21.92
CA ALA A 38 -3.72 -4.96 23.06
C ALA A 38 -4.84 -3.90 23.01
N HIS A 39 -4.53 -2.67 22.60
CA HIS A 39 -5.54 -1.63 22.44
C HIS A 39 -6.49 -1.95 21.28
N LEU A 40 -5.96 -2.34 20.11
CA LEU A 40 -6.76 -2.72 18.95
C LEU A 40 -7.75 -3.86 19.27
N ALA A 41 -7.32 -4.86 20.05
CA ALA A 41 -8.18 -5.96 20.48
C ALA A 41 -9.27 -5.51 21.47
N SER A 42 -9.01 -4.48 22.28
CA SER A 42 -9.92 -3.99 23.32
C SER A 42 -11.00 -3.02 22.82
N VAL A 43 -10.75 -2.32 21.70
CA VAL A 43 -11.69 -1.33 21.15
C VAL A 43 -12.70 -1.98 20.20
N GLY A 44 -13.84 -1.29 19.99
CA GLY A 44 -14.84 -1.69 19.01
C GLY A 44 -14.34 -1.56 17.56
N LEU A 45 -15.03 -2.21 16.62
CA LEU A 45 -14.64 -2.27 15.21
C LEU A 45 -14.41 -0.87 14.59
N ALA A 46 -15.33 0.08 14.82
CA ALA A 46 -15.23 1.42 14.23
C ALA A 46 -13.95 2.17 14.67
N GLU A 47 -13.62 2.11 15.97
CA GLU A 47 -12.41 2.76 16.48
C GLU A 47 -11.15 2.01 16.01
N ARG A 48 -11.20 0.68 15.93
CA ARG A 48 -10.11 -0.12 15.37
C ARG A 48 -9.83 0.23 13.91
N THR A 49 -10.88 0.31 13.08
CA THR A 49 -10.79 0.74 11.68
C THR A 49 -10.15 2.12 11.58
N ARG A 50 -10.55 3.07 12.43
CA ARG A 50 -9.94 4.41 12.47
C ARG A 50 -8.46 4.38 12.82
N LEU A 51 -8.05 3.62 13.84
CA LEU A 51 -6.66 3.50 14.26
C LEU A 51 -5.79 2.87 13.17
N ILE A 52 -6.32 1.83 12.50
CA ILE A 52 -5.64 1.17 11.39
C ILE A 52 -5.60 2.07 10.16
N ASP A 53 -6.65 2.84 9.86
CA ASP A 53 -6.66 3.82 8.76
C ASP A 53 -5.53 4.85 8.92
N ALA A 54 -5.39 5.41 10.13
CA ALA A 54 -4.32 6.36 10.43
C ALA A 54 -2.93 5.74 10.22
N TYR A 55 -2.73 4.51 10.70
CA TYR A 55 -1.48 3.78 10.53
C TYR A 55 -1.18 3.47 9.06
N VAL A 56 -2.14 2.89 8.33
CA VAL A 56 -2.01 2.54 6.91
C VAL A 56 -1.74 3.79 6.07
N ARG A 57 -2.45 4.89 6.32
CA ARG A 57 -2.22 6.18 5.66
C ARG A 57 -0.79 6.68 5.87
N GLY A 58 -0.28 6.59 7.11
CA GLY A 58 1.11 6.94 7.43
C GLY A 58 2.12 6.07 6.69
N GLU A 59 1.91 4.76 6.66
CA GLU A 59 2.82 3.85 5.95
C GLU A 59 2.80 4.08 4.43
N LEU A 60 1.63 4.36 3.85
CA LEU A 60 1.49 4.74 2.44
C LEU A 60 2.24 6.04 2.13
N ALA A 61 2.06 7.06 2.96
CA ALA A 61 2.74 8.33 2.86
C ALA A 61 4.27 8.16 2.90
N ARG A 62 4.76 7.33 3.82
CA ARG A 62 6.19 7.01 3.95
C ARG A 62 6.74 6.32 2.70
N VAL A 63 6.08 5.28 2.18
CA VAL A 63 6.61 4.55 0.99
C VAL A 63 6.47 5.35 -0.30
N LEU A 64 5.48 6.24 -0.38
CA LEU A 64 5.28 7.14 -1.53
C LEU A 64 6.06 8.45 -1.41
N ARG A 65 6.64 8.74 -0.24
CA ARG A 65 7.36 9.98 0.08
C ARG A 65 6.51 11.24 -0.15
N VAL A 66 5.27 11.19 0.34
CA VAL A 66 4.31 12.30 0.27
C VAL A 66 3.72 12.57 1.65
N ALA A 67 3.03 13.71 1.80
CA ALA A 67 2.31 14.02 3.04
C ALA A 67 1.14 13.03 3.25
N PRO A 68 0.90 12.53 4.48
CA PRO A 68 -0.23 11.64 4.78
C PRO A 68 -1.58 12.17 4.31
N GLU A 69 -1.78 13.48 4.39
CA GLU A 69 -3.02 14.18 4.04
C GLU A 69 -3.32 14.14 2.53
N SER A 70 -2.29 13.89 1.70
CA SER A 70 -2.44 13.75 0.24
C SER A 70 -2.91 12.36 -0.21
N ILE A 71 -2.90 11.38 0.70
CA ILE A 71 -3.28 10.01 0.39
C ILE A 71 -4.80 9.86 0.39
N ASP A 72 -5.37 9.66 -0.80
CA ASP A 72 -6.77 9.24 -0.95
C ASP A 72 -6.90 7.74 -0.62
N THR A 73 -7.45 7.45 0.56
CA THR A 73 -7.62 6.07 1.02
C THR A 73 -8.89 5.41 0.49
N VAL A 74 -9.85 6.15 -0.07
CA VAL A 74 -11.21 5.64 -0.35
C VAL A 74 -11.43 5.41 -1.85
N GLY A 75 -10.99 6.35 -2.68
CA GLY A 75 -11.42 6.42 -4.09
C GLY A 75 -10.49 5.78 -5.10
N ARG A 76 -9.28 5.35 -4.68
CA ARG A 76 -8.21 4.99 -5.62
C ARG A 76 -7.64 3.59 -5.38
N PRO A 77 -7.58 2.75 -6.43
CA PRO A 77 -6.85 1.50 -6.38
C PRO A 77 -5.39 1.68 -6.00
N MET A 78 -4.80 0.67 -5.34
CA MET A 78 -3.43 0.73 -4.81
C MET A 78 -2.40 1.01 -5.93
N ASN A 79 -2.57 0.42 -7.11
CA ASN A 79 -1.70 0.69 -8.25
C ASN A 79 -1.80 2.15 -8.74
N SER A 80 -2.98 2.75 -8.67
CA SER A 80 -3.24 4.13 -9.07
C SER A 80 -2.63 5.11 -8.07
N LEU A 81 -2.54 4.73 -6.79
CA LEU A 81 -1.82 5.47 -5.75
C LEU A 81 -0.29 5.42 -5.92
N GLY A 82 0.23 4.62 -6.86
CA GLY A 82 1.68 4.45 -7.06
C GLY A 82 2.28 3.30 -6.27
N ILE A 83 1.45 2.43 -5.65
CA ILE A 83 1.94 1.24 -4.95
C ILE A 83 2.27 0.15 -5.98
N GLY A 84 3.52 0.15 -6.43
CA GLY A 84 4.11 -0.93 -7.22
C GLY A 84 4.61 -2.10 -6.35
N SER A 85 5.17 -3.14 -6.98
CA SER A 85 5.60 -4.36 -6.29
C SER A 85 6.68 -4.14 -5.21
N ILE A 86 7.61 -3.21 -5.43
CA ILE A 86 8.68 -2.90 -4.45
C ILE A 86 8.05 -2.26 -3.20
N ASN A 87 7.32 -1.16 -3.38
CA ASN A 87 6.65 -0.45 -2.29
C ASN A 87 5.61 -1.33 -1.60
N GLY A 88 4.91 -2.18 -2.36
CA GLY A 88 3.94 -3.13 -1.83
C GLY A 88 4.57 -4.21 -0.94
N LEU A 89 5.74 -4.74 -1.32
CA LEU A 89 6.47 -5.71 -0.49
C LEU A 89 7.01 -5.06 0.79
N GLU A 90 7.49 -3.83 0.70
CA GLU A 90 7.91 -3.05 1.86
C GLU A 90 6.74 -2.79 2.83
N LEU A 91 5.60 -2.35 2.29
CA LEU A 91 4.37 -2.12 3.03
C LEU A 91 3.88 -3.39 3.72
N GLN A 92 3.86 -4.51 2.99
CA GLN A 92 3.53 -5.83 3.51
C GLN A 92 4.38 -6.17 4.73
N ARG A 93 5.71 -6.15 4.59
CA ARG A 93 6.64 -6.52 5.67
C ARG A 93 6.46 -5.65 6.91
N ARG A 94 6.25 -4.34 6.73
CA ARG A 94 6.01 -3.42 7.86
C ARG A 94 4.72 -3.74 8.59
N MET A 95 3.64 -3.97 7.85
CA MET A 95 2.35 -4.33 8.44
C MET A 95 2.39 -5.66 9.16
N GLU A 96 3.00 -6.70 8.57
CA GLU A 96 3.14 -8.02 9.21
C GLU A 96 3.98 -7.92 10.49
N ALA A 97 5.09 -7.17 10.46
CA ALA A 97 5.94 -6.97 11.64
C ALA A 97 5.24 -6.19 12.77
N ALA A 98 4.54 -5.11 12.43
CA ALA A 98 3.89 -4.23 13.41
C ALA A 98 2.60 -4.84 13.96
N LEU A 99 1.77 -5.40 13.08
CA LEU A 99 0.42 -5.85 13.41
C LEU A 99 0.35 -7.35 13.74
N ARG A 100 1.41 -8.12 13.48
CA ARG A 100 1.46 -9.58 13.68
C ARG A 100 0.34 -10.33 12.93
N VAL A 101 0.03 -9.87 11.72
CA VAL A 101 -0.94 -10.48 10.80
C VAL A 101 -0.23 -11.03 9.56
N ASP A 102 -0.94 -11.82 8.76
CA ASP A 102 -0.52 -12.18 7.40
C ASP A 102 -1.11 -11.18 6.41
N VAL A 103 -0.27 -10.55 5.58
CA VAL A 103 -0.73 -9.64 4.54
C VAL A 103 -0.45 -10.25 3.19
N ASN A 104 -1.48 -10.71 2.48
CA ASN A 104 -1.27 -11.25 1.15
C ASN A 104 -0.89 -10.13 0.15
N LEU A 105 0.36 -10.13 -0.31
CA LEU A 105 0.89 -9.12 -1.25
C LEU A 105 0.04 -8.95 -2.52
N ASN A 106 -0.45 -10.05 -3.09
CA ASN A 106 -1.26 -10.00 -4.31
C ASN A 106 -2.60 -9.29 -4.06
N ARG A 107 -3.25 -9.56 -2.93
CA ARG A 107 -4.46 -8.84 -2.52
C ARG A 107 -4.17 -7.36 -2.26
N LEU A 108 -3.08 -7.05 -1.57
CA LEU A 108 -2.67 -5.67 -1.31
C LEU A 108 -2.48 -4.90 -2.62
N LEU A 109 -1.73 -5.44 -3.58
CA LEU A 109 -1.47 -4.77 -4.86
C LEU A 109 -2.73 -4.61 -5.73
N ARG A 110 -3.75 -5.44 -5.52
CA ARG A 110 -5.01 -5.44 -6.28
C ARG A 110 -6.18 -4.79 -5.56
N ALA A 111 -6.00 -4.32 -4.33
CA ALA A 111 -7.08 -3.69 -3.58
C ALA A 111 -7.58 -2.43 -4.32
N ASN A 112 -8.91 -2.26 -4.32
CA ASN A 112 -9.56 -1.15 -5.02
C ASN A 112 -9.42 0.16 -4.26
N SER A 113 -9.02 0.09 -2.99
CA SER A 113 -8.71 1.23 -2.15
C SER A 113 -7.84 0.82 -0.96
N ALA A 114 -7.20 1.80 -0.32
CA ALA A 114 -6.52 1.56 0.96
C ALA A 114 -7.53 1.25 2.08
N ALA A 115 -8.76 1.79 1.99
CA ALA A 115 -9.84 1.50 2.93
C ALA A 115 -10.23 0.01 2.91
N GLU A 116 -10.22 -0.65 1.75
CA GLU A 116 -10.45 -2.11 1.65
C GLU A 116 -9.38 -2.90 2.44
N LEU A 117 -8.12 -2.45 2.38
CA LEU A 117 -7.03 -3.04 3.17
C LEU A 117 -7.24 -2.77 4.67
N VAL A 118 -7.63 -1.55 5.05
CA VAL A 118 -7.91 -1.17 6.44
C VAL A 118 -9.01 -2.06 7.04
N ASP A 119 -10.12 -2.24 6.33
CA ASP A 119 -11.24 -3.07 6.80
C ASP A 119 -10.82 -4.53 6.99
N CYS A 120 -10.03 -5.06 6.05
CA CYS A 120 -9.47 -6.41 6.14
C CYS A 120 -8.59 -6.58 7.39
N LEU A 121 -7.71 -5.61 7.68
CA LEU A 121 -6.84 -5.63 8.85
C LEU A 121 -7.64 -5.46 10.15
N ALA A 122 -8.63 -4.55 10.18
CA ALA A 122 -9.49 -4.33 11.34
C ALA A 122 -10.35 -5.56 11.69
N GLY A 123 -10.75 -6.33 10.68
CA GLY A 123 -11.44 -7.60 10.87
C GLY A 123 -10.55 -8.68 11.50
N GLN A 124 -9.26 -8.73 11.17
CA GLN A 124 -8.31 -9.71 11.72
C GLN A 124 -7.88 -9.41 13.16
N LEU A 125 -7.87 -8.13 13.55
CA LEU A 125 -7.31 -7.67 14.83
C LEU A 125 -8.38 -7.49 15.93
N GLY A 126 -9.55 -8.09 15.75
CA GLY A 126 -10.66 -8.02 16.71
C GLY A 126 -10.80 -9.23 17.62
N PRO A 127 -11.66 -9.14 18.66
CA PRO A 127 -11.92 -10.24 19.59
C PRO A 127 -12.54 -11.48 18.92
N GLU A 128 -13.05 -11.34 17.70
CA GLU A 128 -13.53 -12.43 16.83
C GLU A 128 -12.35 -13.04 16.03
N ASP A 129 -11.26 -13.38 16.71
CA ASP A 129 -10.15 -14.10 16.12
C ASP A 129 -10.53 -15.58 15.98
N SER A 130 -11.16 -15.94 14.87
CA SER A 130 -11.15 -17.32 14.39
C SER A 130 -9.90 -17.52 13.52
N PRO A 131 -8.88 -18.25 13.98
CA PRO A 131 -7.54 -18.28 13.39
C PRO A 131 -7.44 -18.97 12.01
N HIS A 132 -8.54 -19.30 11.34
CA HIS A 132 -8.53 -19.94 10.03
C HIS A 132 -9.74 -19.52 9.18
N LYS A 133 -9.62 -18.46 8.36
CA LYS A 133 -10.59 -18.28 7.25
C LYS A 133 -10.16 -17.48 6.01
N HIS A 134 -8.91 -17.01 5.88
CA HIS A 134 -8.52 -16.15 4.74
C HIS A 134 -7.48 -16.74 3.78
N ALA A 135 -6.88 -17.90 4.07
CA ALA A 135 -6.23 -18.70 3.03
C ALA A 135 -7.31 -19.39 2.17
N GLY A 136 -7.74 -18.73 1.09
CA GLY A 136 -8.38 -19.42 -0.03
C GLY A 136 -9.89 -19.23 -0.27
N ARG A 137 -10.57 -18.23 0.29
CA ARG A 137 -11.85 -17.80 -0.34
C ARG A 137 -11.58 -16.76 -1.42
N GLY A 138 -11.61 -17.22 -2.66
CA GLY A 138 -11.85 -16.39 -3.84
C GLY A 138 -13.21 -15.72 -3.69
N TRP A 139 -13.20 -14.39 -3.71
CA TRP A 139 -14.42 -13.60 -3.81
C TRP A 139 -14.82 -13.68 -5.27
N HIS A 140 -15.54 -14.74 -5.65
CA HIS A 140 -16.30 -14.72 -6.90
C HIS A 140 -17.40 -13.66 -6.72
N HIS A 141 -17.06 -12.45 -7.14
CA HIS A 141 -17.89 -11.55 -7.92
C HIS A 141 -19.38 -11.93 -7.93
N LEU A 142 -20.14 -11.40 -6.96
CA LEU A 142 -21.57 -11.19 -7.10
C LEU A 142 -21.78 -10.01 -8.08
N VAL A 143 -21.62 -10.27 -9.38
CA VAL A 143 -22.36 -9.51 -10.38
C VAL A 143 -23.77 -10.07 -10.38
N ALA A 144 -24.68 -9.34 -9.76
CA ALA A 144 -26.08 -9.45 -10.08
C ALA A 144 -26.28 -8.94 -11.53
N HIS A 145 -26.09 -9.81 -12.51
CA HIS A 145 -26.66 -9.57 -13.84
C HIS A 145 -28.17 -9.81 -13.74
N HIS A 146 -28.92 -8.72 -13.53
CA HIS A 146 -30.34 -8.68 -13.81
C HIS A 146 -30.54 -8.82 -15.33
N VAL A 147 -31.06 -9.96 -15.77
CA VAL A 147 -31.57 -10.17 -17.13
C VAL A 147 -33.09 -10.26 -17.04
N PRO A 148 -33.87 -9.42 -17.75
CA PRO A 148 -35.32 -9.52 -17.76
C PRO A 148 -35.79 -10.64 -18.71
N SER A 149 -36.79 -11.41 -18.27
CA SER A 149 -37.43 -12.46 -19.06
C SER A 149 -38.30 -11.90 -20.19
N PRO A 150 -38.21 -12.40 -21.44
CA PRO A 150 -39.25 -12.17 -22.43
C PRO A 150 -40.40 -13.18 -22.28
N ARG A 151 -41.60 -12.70 -22.64
CA ARG A 151 -42.90 -13.38 -22.58
C ARG A 151 -43.07 -14.45 -23.65
#